data_AF-A0A534XSJ0-F1
#
_entry.id   AF-A0A534XSJ0-F1
#
_cell.length_a   1.000
_cell.length_b   1.000
_cell.length_c   1.000
_cell.angle_alpha   90.00
_cell.angle_beta   90.00
_cell.angle_gamma   90.00
#
_symmetry.space_group_name_H-M   'P 1'
#
loop_
_entity.id
_entity.type
_entity.pdbx_description
1 polymer ?
#
loop_
_entity_poly.entity_id
_entity_poly.type
_entity_poly.pdbx_seq_one_letter_code
_entity_poly.pdbx_strand_id
1 'polypeptide(L)'
;EFEKRLAEGDFLEWVELPWGPGYRSGTLWSEIERIGNGGRAPLLEIETGGALAVRDRIPGAVTIFVTAPSREELESRLRARATESEGEIEERLDVARSFAAHSTPRTRVEWRSEVPAPETFEPSVPPARRGGAGEPGVHPRSHRYHERP
;
A
#
# COMPACT_ATOMS: atom_id res chain seq x y z
N GLU A 1 -16.41 -8.90 -14.50
CA GLU A 1 -16.74 -7.45 -14.33
C GLU A 1 -15.48 -6.60 -14.32
N PHE A 2 -14.39 -7.13 -13.77
CA PHE A 2 -13.10 -6.48 -13.70
C PHE A 2 -12.58 -6.05 -15.08
N GLU A 3 -12.64 -6.92 -16.09
CA GLU A 3 -12.18 -6.63 -17.45
C GLU A 3 -12.86 -5.39 -18.06
N LYS A 4 -14.15 -5.23 -17.77
CA LYS A 4 -14.90 -4.05 -18.21
C LYS A 4 -14.34 -2.79 -17.54
N ARG A 5 -14.17 -2.83 -16.21
CA ARG A 5 -13.59 -1.73 -15.43
C ARG A 5 -12.15 -1.41 -15.83
N LEU A 6 -11.38 -2.45 -16.16
CA LEU A 6 -10.02 -2.32 -16.67
C LEU A 6 -10.01 -1.61 -18.03
N ALA A 7 -10.91 -2.01 -18.94
CA ALA A 7 -11.08 -1.36 -20.24
C ALA A 7 -11.59 0.09 -20.11
N GLU A 8 -12.39 0.37 -19.08
CA GLU A 8 -12.91 1.71 -18.76
C GLU A 8 -11.87 2.60 -18.03
N GLY A 9 -10.75 2.03 -17.56
CA GLY A 9 -9.70 2.77 -16.86
C GLY A 9 -10.04 3.09 -15.40
N ASP A 10 -10.98 2.37 -14.79
CA ASP A 10 -11.49 2.62 -13.43
C ASP A 10 -10.45 2.39 -12.31
N PHE A 11 -9.38 1.64 -12.60
CA PHE A 11 -8.38 1.27 -11.60
C PHE A 11 -7.24 2.28 -11.51
N LEU A 12 -7.00 2.79 -10.31
CA LEU A 12 -5.78 3.49 -9.96
C LEU A 12 -4.56 2.56 -10.06
N GLU A 13 -4.69 1.34 -9.54
CA GLU A 13 -3.70 0.27 -9.68
C GLU A 13 -4.39 -1.09 -9.59
N TRP A 14 -3.73 -2.11 -10.12
CA TRP A 14 -4.18 -3.49 -9.99
C TRP A 14 -3.01 -4.47 -10.11
N VAL A 15 -3.25 -5.70 -9.64
CA VAL A 15 -2.27 -6.79 -9.63
C VAL A 15 -2.98 -8.14 -9.83
N GLU A 16 -2.26 -9.08 -10.45
CA GLU A 16 -2.64 -10.51 -10.42
C GLU A 16 -2.14 -11.14 -9.13
N LEU A 17 -3.01 -11.89 -8.46
CA LEU A 17 -2.72 -12.53 -7.19
C LEU A 17 -2.02 -13.87 -7.45
N PRO A 18 -1.16 -14.33 -6.52
CA PRO A 18 -0.37 -15.56 -6.71
C PRO A 18 -1.21 -16.85 -6.75
N TRP A 19 -2.54 -16.76 -6.66
CA TRP A 19 -3.45 -17.90 -6.69
C TRP A 19 -3.76 -18.42 -8.10
N GLY A 20 -3.25 -17.75 -9.14
CA GLY A 20 -3.30 -18.20 -10.53
C GLY A 20 -3.92 -17.17 -11.49
N PRO A 21 -3.93 -17.46 -12.80
CA PRO A 21 -4.48 -16.57 -13.81
C PRO A 21 -5.95 -16.23 -13.51
N GLY A 22 -6.29 -14.95 -13.60
CA GLY A 22 -7.66 -14.45 -13.36
C GLY A 22 -7.98 -14.12 -11.91
N TYR A 23 -7.16 -14.51 -10.93
CA TYR A 23 -7.26 -13.96 -9.58
C TYR A 23 -6.65 -12.57 -9.55
N ARG A 24 -7.47 -11.53 -9.38
CA ARG A 24 -7.01 -10.14 -9.48
C ARG A 24 -7.51 -9.28 -8.35
N SER A 25 -6.73 -8.26 -8.04
CA SER A 25 -7.13 -7.22 -7.10
C SER A 25 -6.78 -5.85 -7.63
N GLY A 26 -7.60 -4.85 -7.36
CA GLY A 26 -7.31 -3.48 -7.73
C GLY A 26 -7.94 -2.45 -6.81
N THR A 27 -7.38 -1.25 -6.87
CA THR A 27 -7.88 -0.07 -6.17
C THR A 27 -8.59 0.83 -7.17
N LEU A 28 -9.88 1.11 -6.95
CA LEU A 28 -10.67 1.96 -7.83
C LEU A 28 -10.41 3.45 -7.58
N TRP A 29 -10.42 4.26 -8.65
CA TRP A 29 -10.41 5.72 -8.52
C TRP A 29 -11.57 6.24 -7.67
N SER A 30 -12.75 5.65 -7.82
CA SER A 30 -13.94 6.03 -7.06
C SER A 30 -13.77 5.89 -5.55
N GLU A 31 -12.96 4.93 -5.09
CA GLU A 31 -12.68 4.77 -3.65
C GLU A 31 -11.75 5.86 -3.13
N ILE A 32 -10.78 6.29 -3.94
CA ILE A 32 -9.87 7.41 -3.63
C ILE A 32 -10.69 8.70 -3.51
N GLU A 33 -11.55 8.96 -4.48
CA GLU A 33 -12.43 10.12 -4.50
C GLU A 33 -13.42 10.11 -3.34
N ARG A 34 -14.05 8.96 -3.06
CA ARG A 34 -15.01 8.81 -1.95
C ARG A 34 -14.36 9.14 -0.60
N ILE A 35 -13.15 8.63 -0.35
CA ILE A 35 -12.43 8.91 0.90
C ILE A 35 -11.96 10.37 0.96
N GLY A 36 -11.41 10.89 -0.15
CA GLY A 36 -10.95 12.28 -0.26
C GLY A 36 -12.07 13.30 -0.08
N ASN A 37 -13.22 13.08 -0.72
CA ASN A 37 -14.42 13.92 -0.58
C ASN A 37 -15.01 13.87 0.83
N GLY A 38 -14.72 12.81 1.60
CA GLY A 38 -15.02 12.72 3.01
C GLY A 38 -14.06 13.51 3.93
N GLY A 39 -13.14 14.30 3.36
CA GLY A 39 -12.16 15.09 4.12
C GLY A 39 -11.05 14.25 4.76
N ARG A 40 -10.82 13.02 4.28
CA ARG A 40 -9.83 12.08 4.83
C ARG A 40 -8.78 11.74 3.78
N ALA A 41 -7.58 11.39 4.24
CA ALA A 41 -6.52 10.88 3.37
C ALA A 41 -6.72 9.38 3.12
N PRO A 42 -6.78 8.91 1.86
CA PRO A 42 -6.77 7.48 1.55
C PRO A 42 -5.45 6.84 1.97
N LEU A 43 -5.52 5.73 2.71
CA LEU A 43 -4.36 4.91 3.05
C LEU A 43 -4.42 3.60 2.25
N LEU A 44 -3.40 3.39 1.41
CA LEU A 44 -3.28 2.22 0.55
C LEU A 44 -2.23 1.25 1.10
N GLU A 45 -2.64 0.01 1.33
CA GLU A 45 -1.75 -1.11 1.64
C GLU A 45 -1.58 -1.94 0.37
N ILE A 46 -0.53 -1.64 -0.40
CA ILE A 46 -0.29 -2.20 -1.74
C ILE A 46 1.17 -2.61 -1.93
N GLU A 47 1.39 -3.53 -2.87
CA GLU A 47 2.72 -4.01 -3.25
C GLU A 47 3.57 -2.88 -3.84
N THR A 48 4.89 -3.09 -3.85
CA THR A 48 5.87 -2.10 -4.31
C THR A 48 5.57 -1.55 -5.72
N GLY A 49 5.21 -2.44 -6.65
CA GLY A 49 4.84 -2.03 -8.01
C GLY A 49 3.59 -1.15 -8.06
N GLY A 50 2.57 -1.51 -7.28
CA GLY A 50 1.35 -0.69 -7.13
C GLY A 50 1.65 0.69 -6.55
N ALA A 51 2.49 0.76 -5.51
CA ALA A 51 2.89 2.03 -4.89
C ALA A 51 3.62 2.97 -5.86
N LEU A 52 4.47 2.43 -6.74
CA LEU A 52 5.12 3.20 -7.80
C LEU A 52 4.10 3.70 -8.84
N ALA A 53 3.17 2.84 -9.27
CA ALA A 53 2.11 3.23 -10.20
C ALA A 53 1.23 4.35 -9.63
N VAL A 54 0.88 4.27 -8.33
CA VAL A 54 0.13 5.31 -7.63
C VAL A 54 0.90 6.62 -7.58
N ARG A 55 2.19 6.57 -7.21
CA ARG A 55 3.05 7.77 -7.15
C ARG A 55 3.10 8.49 -8.49
N ASP A 56 3.18 7.75 -9.59
CA ASP A 56 3.28 8.32 -10.92
C ASP A 56 1.94 8.88 -11.42
N ARG A 57 0.81 8.34 -10.93
CA ARG A 57 -0.56 8.79 -11.29
C ARG A 57 -1.12 9.89 -10.39
N ILE A 58 -0.69 9.98 -9.13
CA ILE A 58 -1.19 10.96 -8.15
C ILE A 58 -0.03 11.86 -7.69
N PRO A 59 0.12 13.05 -8.31
CA PRO A 59 1.09 14.05 -7.86
C PRO A 59 0.87 14.40 -6.39
N GLY A 60 1.91 14.28 -5.57
CA GLY A 60 1.86 14.56 -4.13
C GLY A 60 1.49 13.35 -3.27
N ALA A 61 1.30 12.16 -3.84
CA ALA A 61 1.18 10.94 -3.06
C ALA A 61 2.43 10.74 -2.17
N VAL A 62 2.19 10.38 -0.91
CA VAL A 62 3.26 10.02 0.03
C VAL A 62 3.40 8.50 0.03
N THR A 63 4.57 8.03 -0.39
CA THR A 63 4.91 6.60 -0.35
C THR A 63 5.77 6.28 0.85
N ILE A 64 5.35 5.26 1.61
CA ILE A 64 6.07 4.72 2.75
C ILE A 64 6.49 3.30 2.39
N PHE A 65 7.80 3.06 2.34
CA PHE A 65 8.32 1.72 2.18
C PHE A 65 8.74 1.16 3.54
N VAL A 66 8.13 0.04 3.92
CA VAL A 66 8.39 -0.65 5.18
C VAL A 66 9.28 -1.86 4.90
N THR A 67 10.44 -1.90 5.54
CA THR A 67 11.40 -3.00 5.36
C THR A 67 12.06 -3.39 6.67
N ALA A 68 12.78 -4.51 6.69
CA ALA A 68 13.61 -4.88 7.83
C ALA A 68 14.96 -4.13 7.80
N PRO A 69 15.61 -3.95 8.96
CA PRO A 69 16.93 -3.32 9.06
C PRO A 69 18.02 -3.96 8.19
N SER A 70 17.97 -5.28 7.98
CA SER A 70 18.90 -6.01 7.12
C SER A 70 18.21 -7.02 6.22
N ARG A 71 18.93 -7.50 5.20
CA ARG A 71 18.47 -8.56 4.30
C ARG A 71 18.23 -9.85 5.07
N GLU A 72 19.14 -10.21 5.96
CA GLU A 72 19.10 -11.44 6.75
C GLU A 72 17.88 -11.43 7.67
N GLU A 73 17.55 -10.27 8.24
CA GLU A 73 16.35 -10.11 9.07
C GLU A 73 15.06 -10.14 8.24
N LEU A 74 15.07 -9.52 7.05
CA LEU A 74 13.95 -9.61 6.13
C LEU A 74 13.68 -11.07 5.72
N GLU A 75 14.72 -11.79 5.32
CA GLU A 75 14.64 -13.20 4.93
C GLU A 75 14.12 -14.06 6.09
N SER A 76 14.69 -13.90 7.29
CA SER A 76 14.24 -14.59 8.49
C SER A 76 12.75 -14.35 8.76
N ARG A 77 12.28 -13.11 8.65
CA ARG A 77 10.87 -12.75 8.85
C ARG A 77 9.94 -13.31 7.76
N LEU A 78 10.38 -13.36 6.50
CA LEU A 78 9.61 -13.96 5.41
C LEU A 78 9.45 -15.47 5.63
N ARG A 79 10.56 -16.16 5.91
CA ARG A 79 10.58 -17.60 6.21
C ARG A 79 9.71 -17.95 7.43
N ALA A 80 9.77 -17.12 8.48
CA ALA A 80 8.98 -17.34 9.71
C ALA A 80 7.46 -17.24 9.49
N ARG A 81 6.99 -16.53 8.46
CA ARG A 81 5.54 -16.45 8.16
C ARG A 81 4.99 -17.77 7.63
N ALA A 82 5.83 -18.60 7.00
CA ALA A 82 5.46 -19.90 6.42
C ALA A 82 4.26 -19.85 5.45
N THR A 83 4.07 -18.71 4.78
CA THR A 83 2.97 -18.48 3.83
C THR A 83 3.43 -18.43 2.37
N GLU A 84 4.72 -18.54 2.12
CA GLU A 84 5.37 -18.29 0.83
C GLU A 84 6.34 -19.41 0.49
N SER A 85 6.46 -19.71 -0.80
CA SER A 85 7.46 -20.62 -1.35
C SER A 85 8.85 -19.98 -1.39
N GLU A 86 9.89 -20.81 -1.53
CA GLU A 86 11.28 -20.32 -1.66
C GLU A 86 11.44 -19.32 -2.81
N GLY A 87 10.79 -19.56 -3.96
CA GLY A 87 10.84 -18.66 -5.10
C GLY A 87 10.20 -17.30 -4.82
N GLU A 88 9.06 -17.28 -4.13
CA GLU A 88 8.39 -16.04 -3.72
C GLU A 88 9.24 -15.26 -2.69
N ILE A 89 9.93 -15.96 -1.79
CA ILE A 89 10.85 -15.34 -0.83
C ILE A 89 12.03 -14.67 -1.55
N GLU A 90 12.65 -15.36 -2.52
CA GLU A 90 13.74 -14.79 -3.32
C GLU A 90 13.29 -13.55 -4.10
N GLU A 91 12.11 -13.61 -4.72
CA GLU A 91 11.51 -12.48 -5.43
C GLU A 91 11.33 -11.27 -4.50
N ARG A 92 10.80 -11.47 -3.30
CA ARG A 92 10.63 -10.39 -2.32
C ARG A 92 11.94 -9.78 -1.85
N LEU A 93 12.98 -10.61 -1.67
CA LEU A 93 14.31 -10.12 -1.30
C LEU A 93 14.92 -9.27 -2.43
N ASP A 94 14.70 -9.64 -3.67
CA ASP A 94 15.19 -8.89 -4.83
C ASP A 94 14.41 -7.60 -5.09
N VAL A 95 13.10 -7.59 -4.84
CA VAL A 95 12.30 -6.36 -4.83
C VAL A 95 12.81 -5.41 -3.75
N ALA A 96 13.04 -5.89 -2.52
CA ALA A 96 13.56 -5.07 -1.44
C ALA A 96 14.95 -4.47 -1.75
N ARG A 97 15.83 -5.27 -2.35
CA ARG A 97 17.16 -4.82 -2.83
C ARG A 97 17.04 -3.75 -3.91
N SER A 98 16.21 -4.02 -4.92
CA SER A 98 16.03 -3.13 -6.07
C SER A 98 15.43 -1.79 -5.64
N PHE A 99 14.46 -1.83 -4.73
CA PHE A 99 13.82 -0.64 -4.18
C PHE A 99 14.82 0.19 -3.36
N ALA A 100 15.62 -0.44 -2.49
CA ALA A 100 16.67 0.24 -1.75
C ALA A 100 17.74 0.91 -2.64
N ALA A 101 18.02 0.33 -3.81
CA ALA A 101 19.03 0.83 -4.74
C ALA A 101 18.54 1.91 -5.71
N HIS A 102 17.28 1.86 -6.17
CA HIS A 102 16.81 2.66 -7.32
C HIS A 102 15.64 3.60 -7.04
N SER A 103 14.89 3.36 -5.97
CA SER A 103 13.69 4.15 -5.67
C SER A 103 13.85 4.74 -4.28
N THR A 104 14.16 6.03 -4.19
CA THR A 104 14.04 6.71 -2.90
C THR A 104 12.55 6.92 -2.66
N PRO A 105 11.89 6.16 -1.74
CA PRO A 105 10.55 6.51 -1.32
C PRO A 105 10.60 7.92 -0.73
N ARG A 106 9.48 8.63 -0.75
CA ARG A 106 9.44 9.93 -0.08
C ARG A 106 9.70 9.78 1.43
N THR A 107 9.36 8.61 1.99
CA THR A 107 9.66 8.22 3.37
C THR A 107 10.06 6.73 3.43
N ARG A 108 11.22 6.42 4.06
CA ARG A 108 11.64 5.04 4.37
C ARG A 108 11.46 4.78 5.86
N VAL A 109 10.83 3.66 6.20
CA VAL A 109 10.64 3.22 7.60
C VAL A 109 11.22 1.82 7.78
N GLU A 110 12.15 1.69 8.72
CA GLU A 110 12.67 0.39 9.15
C GLU A 110 11.81 -0.14 10.29
N TRP A 111 11.22 -1.32 10.10
CA TRP A 111 10.42 -1.96 11.13
C TRP A 111 11.31 -2.68 12.14
N ARG A 112 11.35 -2.18 13.37
CA ARG A 112 12.02 -2.82 14.50
C ARG A 112 11.09 -3.84 15.15
N SER A 113 11.65 -4.95 15.65
CA SER A 113 10.90 -6.03 16.31
C SER A 113 10.15 -5.55 17.56
N GLU A 114 10.62 -4.47 18.18
CA GLU A 114 9.94 -3.76 19.26
C GLU A 114 9.36 -2.46 18.71
N VAL A 115 8.03 -2.36 18.71
CA VAL A 115 7.33 -1.09 18.52
C VAL A 115 7.22 -0.47 19.91
N PRO A 116 7.95 0.61 20.25
CA PRO A 116 7.65 1.35 21.46
C PRO A 116 6.18 1.78 21.39
N ALA A 117 5.46 1.75 22.51
CA ALA A 117 4.08 2.21 22.56
C ALA A 117 3.97 3.53 21.79
N PRO A 118 2.97 3.71 20.90
CA PRO A 118 2.96 4.83 19.99
C PRO A 118 3.03 6.13 20.80
N GLU A 119 4.16 6.84 20.69
CA GLU A 119 4.17 8.27 20.98
C GLU A 119 3.20 8.86 19.96
N THR A 120 2.21 9.59 20.45
CA THR A 120 1.16 10.22 19.64
C THR A 120 1.80 11.02 18.50
N PHE A 121 1.82 10.43 17.31
CA PHE A 121 2.16 11.13 16.08
C PHE A 121 0.96 12.00 15.73
N GLU A 122 1.01 13.27 16.06
CA GLU A 122 0.06 14.27 15.56
C GLU A 122 0.57 14.79 14.22
N PRO A 123 0.04 14.32 13.07
CA PRO A 123 0.36 14.94 11.80
C PRO A 123 -0.08 16.40 11.84
N SER A 124 0.81 17.32 11.51
CA SER A 124 0.47 18.72 11.27
C SER A 124 -0.32 18.83 9.97
N VAL A 125 -1.60 18.46 10.04
CA VAL A 125 -2.56 18.71 8.96
C VAL A 125 -2.86 20.21 9.01
N PRO A 126 -2.58 21.00 7.95
CA PRO A 126 -3.00 22.39 7.90
C PRO A 126 -4.52 22.45 8.10
N PRO A 127 -5.05 23.38 8.91
CA PRO A 127 -6.44 23.34 9.34
C PRO A 127 -7.37 23.35 8.13
N ALA A 128 -8.13 22.27 8.00
CA ALA A 128 -9.25 22.19 7.08
C ALA A 128 -10.23 23.33 7.42
N ARG A 129 -10.72 24.05 6.40
CA ARG A 129 -11.79 25.02 6.57
C ARG A 129 -12.99 24.30 7.20
N ARG A 130 -13.40 24.77 8.40
CA ARG A 130 -14.41 24.12 9.24
C ARG A 130 -15.72 23.90 8.47
N GLY A 131 -16.19 22.66 8.48
CA GLY A 131 -17.56 22.29 8.15
C GLY A 131 -17.87 20.86 8.65
N GLY A 132 -18.64 20.77 9.74
CA GLY A 132 -19.36 19.56 10.15
C GLY A 132 -18.59 18.53 10.99
N ALA A 133 -19.11 18.22 12.18
CA ALA A 133 -18.57 17.26 13.13
C ALA A 133 -18.79 15.80 12.68
N GLY A 134 -17.80 14.95 12.91
CA GLY A 134 -17.88 13.49 12.74
C GLY A 134 -16.92 12.78 13.71
N GLU A 135 -17.42 11.70 14.32
CA GLU A 135 -16.86 10.89 15.42
C GLU A 135 -15.39 10.41 15.26
N PRO A 136 -14.72 10.04 16.38
CA PRO A 136 -13.31 9.65 16.35
C PRO A 136 -13.08 8.28 15.70
N GLY A 137 -12.27 8.28 14.63
CA GLY A 137 -11.04 7.49 14.63
C GLY A 137 -11.08 6.04 14.13
N VAL A 138 -11.75 5.75 13.01
CA VAL A 138 -11.35 4.61 12.16
C VAL A 138 -10.89 5.17 10.82
N HIS A 139 -9.59 5.04 10.53
CA HIS A 139 -9.04 5.41 9.22
C HIS A 139 -9.72 4.52 8.15
N PRO A 140 -10.42 5.11 7.18
CA PRO A 140 -11.06 4.32 6.14
C PRO A 140 -9.96 3.74 5.24
N ARG A 141 -9.75 2.43 5.36
CA ARG A 141 -8.95 1.70 4.37
C ARG A 141 -9.70 1.71 3.05
N SER A 142 -9.00 1.94 1.95
CA SER A 142 -9.55 1.67 0.62
C SER A 142 -9.94 0.19 0.56
N HIS A 143 -11.21 -0.10 0.28
CA HIS A 143 -11.61 -1.49 0.05
C HIS A 143 -11.07 -1.90 -1.32
N ARG A 144 -10.32 -3.01 -1.38
CA ARG A 144 -9.85 -3.55 -2.65
C ARG A 144 -10.99 -4.25 -3.38
N TYR A 145 -11.05 -4.04 -4.69
CA TYR A 145 -11.90 -4.82 -5.58
C TYR A 145 -11.20 -6.15 -5.86
N HIS A 146 -11.94 -7.26 -5.84
CA HIS A 146 -11.41 -8.60 -6.05
C HIS A 146 -12.24 -9.34 -7.11
N GLU A 147 -11.56 -9.99 -8.06
CA GLU A 147 -12.18 -10.94 -8.98
C GLU A 147 -11.59 -12.33 -8.73
N ARG A 148 -12.47 -13.33 -8.70
CA ARG A 148 -12.13 -14.74 -8.70
C ARG A 148 -12.50 -15.31 -10.08
N PRO A 149 -11.78 -16.32 -10.60
CA PRO A 149 -12.12 -16.98 -11.84
C PRO A 149 -13.54 -17.57 -11.83
#